data_AF-A0A0V0ZCQ2-F1
#
_entry.id   AF-A0A0V0ZCQ2-F1
#
_cell.length_a   1.000
_cell.length_b   1.000
_cell.length_c   1.000
_cell.angle_alpha   90.00
_cell.angle_beta   90.00
_cell.angle_gamma   90.00
#
_symmetry.space_group_name_H-M   'P 1'
#
loop_
_entity.id
_entity.type
_entity.pdbx_description
1 polymer ?
#
loop_
_entity_poly.entity_id
_entity_poly.type
_entity_poly.pdbx_seq_one_letter_code
_entity_poly.pdbx_strand_id
1 'polypeptide(L)'
;MEKNVKDGNYCSFETLATFIVEKEATLDEDLISMIVAHVDSLKESFDYYFSEEMKFCDKNIWIVNPFQSEVVATGISTKADEELIDLSEDYSFKMSFDRKRLIQFWLSVQNTYPALSTAALKVLLYFTASYMCKIGFLAVIGIKTKL
;
A
#
# COMPACT_ATOMS: atom_id res chain seq x y z
N MET A 1 -6.52 -0.96 7.47
CA MET A 1 -7.92 -1.26 7.07
C MET A 1 -8.77 -1.49 8.31
N GLU A 2 -8.39 -2.41 9.20
CA GLU A 2 -9.06 -2.65 10.50
C GLU A 2 -9.28 -1.37 11.33
N LYS A 3 -8.22 -0.57 11.54
CA LYS A 3 -8.30 0.71 12.24
C LYS A 3 -9.32 1.67 11.61
N ASN A 4 -9.34 1.76 10.28
CA ASN A 4 -10.28 2.64 9.58
C ASN A 4 -11.73 2.20 9.80
N VAL A 5 -12.01 0.89 9.80
CA VAL A 5 -13.35 0.35 10.06
C VAL A 5 -13.81 0.67 11.48
N LYS A 6 -12.92 0.57 12.48
CA LYS A 6 -13.19 0.95 13.87
C LYS A 6 -13.43 2.45 14.04
N ASP A 7 -12.72 3.27 13.26
CA ASP A 7 -12.87 4.73 13.25
C ASP A 7 -14.09 5.20 12.42
N GLY A 8 -14.93 4.28 11.93
CA GLY A 8 -16.11 4.60 11.12
C GLY A 8 -15.79 5.01 9.67
N ASN A 9 -14.56 4.80 9.22
CA ASN A 9 -14.10 5.09 7.86
C ASN A 9 -14.18 3.83 6.98
N TYR A 10 -15.23 3.77 6.16
CA TYR A 10 -15.52 2.65 5.26
C TYR A 10 -15.07 2.88 3.81
N CYS A 11 -14.18 3.84 3.52
CA CYS A 11 -13.77 4.16 2.15
C CYS A 11 -13.17 2.97 1.37
N SER A 12 -12.68 1.94 2.07
CA SER A 12 -12.21 0.68 1.44
C SER A 12 -13.33 -0.26 0.98
N PHE A 13 -14.59 0.04 1.34
CA PHE A 13 -15.79 -0.70 0.99
C PHE A 13 -16.78 0.24 0.30
N GLU A 14 -16.50 0.62 -0.95
CA GLU A 14 -17.20 1.68 -1.67
C GLU A 14 -18.73 1.51 -1.67
N THR A 15 -19.22 0.28 -1.90
CA THR A 15 -20.67 -0.03 -1.83
C THR A 15 -21.27 0.22 -0.45
N LEU A 16 -20.56 -0.18 0.62
CA LEU A 16 -21.00 0.02 2.00
C LEU A 16 -20.95 1.51 2.39
N ALA A 17 -19.87 2.20 2.03
CA ALA A 17 -19.74 3.64 2.25
C ALA A 17 -20.85 4.43 1.56
N THR A 18 -21.17 4.07 0.31
CA THR A 18 -22.25 4.69 -0.47
C THR A 18 -23.60 4.45 0.21
N PHE A 19 -23.88 3.21 0.61
CA PHE A 19 -25.12 2.85 1.30
C PHE A 19 -25.32 3.63 2.61
N ILE A 20 -24.27 3.75 3.43
CA ILE A 20 -24.30 4.49 4.69
C ILE A 20 -24.67 5.96 4.46
N VAL A 21 -24.06 6.59 3.45
CA VAL A 21 -24.33 7.99 3.10
C VAL A 21 -25.74 8.16 2.53
N GLU A 22 -26.15 7.30 1.59
CA GLU A 22 -27.47 7.40 0.93
C GLU A 22 -28.64 7.13 1.87
N LYS A 23 -28.45 6.27 2.87
CA LYS A 23 -29.50 5.86 3.80
C LYS A 23 -29.42 6.52 5.17
N GLU A 24 -28.44 7.41 5.38
CA GLU A 24 -28.11 7.98 6.69
C GLU A 24 -28.04 6.89 7.79
N ALA A 25 -27.50 5.73 7.42
CA ALA A 25 -27.55 4.53 8.24
C ALA A 25 -26.33 4.47 9.16
N THR A 26 -26.55 4.18 10.44
CA THR A 26 -25.48 3.84 11.39
C THR A 26 -25.31 2.33 11.43
N LEU A 27 -24.08 1.85 11.30
CA LEU A 27 -23.79 0.43 11.53
C LEU A 27 -23.81 0.13 13.02
N ASP A 28 -24.41 -1.00 13.35
CA ASP A 28 -24.39 -1.54 14.70
C ASP A 28 -23.00 -2.08 15.08
N GLU A 29 -22.66 -2.06 16.36
CA GLU A 29 -21.37 -2.53 16.87
C GLU A 29 -21.10 -4.00 16.53
N ASP A 30 -22.14 -4.85 16.48
CA ASP A 30 -21.99 -6.27 16.13
C ASP A 30 -21.59 -6.43 14.65
N LEU A 31 -22.16 -5.61 13.76
CA LEU A 31 -21.80 -5.60 12.33
C LEU A 31 -20.36 -5.11 12.14
N ILE A 32 -19.95 -4.05 12.85
CA ILE A 32 -18.58 -3.55 12.81
C ILE A 32 -17.61 -4.63 13.28
N SER A 33 -17.94 -5.31 14.39
CA SER A 33 -17.14 -6.40 14.94
C SER A 33 -17.01 -7.57 13.96
N MET A 34 -18.08 -7.94 13.26
CA MET A 34 -18.03 -8.98 12.22
C MET A 34 -17.15 -8.57 11.03
N ILE A 35 -17.21 -7.31 10.58
CA ILE A 35 -16.35 -6.81 9.49
C ILE A 35 -14.88 -6.85 9.93
N VAL A 36 -14.57 -6.39 11.14
CA VAL A 36 -13.22 -6.43 11.72
C VAL A 36 -12.71 -7.86 11.76
N ALA A 37 -13.47 -8.79 12.35
CA ALA A 37 -13.08 -10.20 12.45
C ALA A 37 -12.84 -10.85 11.07
N HIS A 38 -13.66 -10.52 10.08
CA HIS A 38 -13.45 -10.99 8.72
C HIS A 38 -12.16 -10.41 8.10
N VAL A 39 -11.89 -9.10 8.29
CA VAL A 39 -10.67 -8.46 7.80
C VAL A 39 -9.42 -9.09 8.44
N ASP A 40 -9.48 -9.43 9.73
CA ASP A 40 -8.40 -10.11 10.43
C ASP A 40 -8.17 -11.53 9.90
N SER A 41 -9.23 -12.32 9.73
CA SER A 41 -9.13 -13.66 9.13
C SER A 41 -8.61 -13.62 7.69
N LEU A 42 -9.00 -12.58 6.94
CA LEU A 42 -8.47 -12.36 5.60
C LEU A 42 -6.96 -12.06 5.65
N LYS A 43 -6.52 -11.21 6.58
CA LYS A 43 -5.09 -10.92 6.79
C LYS A 43 -4.31 -12.20 7.11
N GLU A 44 -4.79 -13.03 8.03
CA GLU A 44 -4.16 -14.31 8.36
C GLU A 44 -4.06 -15.23 7.13
N SER A 45 -5.10 -15.26 6.30
CA SER A 45 -5.10 -16.02 5.05
C SER A 45 -4.04 -15.47 4.07
N PHE A 46 -3.90 -14.15 3.97
CA PHE A 46 -2.83 -13.54 3.16
C PHE A 46 -1.45 -13.89 3.69
N ASP A 47 -1.23 -13.81 5.00
CA ASP A 47 0.03 -14.18 5.65
C ASP A 47 0.38 -15.66 5.43
N TYR A 48 -0.63 -16.54 5.40
CA TYR A 48 -0.43 -17.96 5.13
C TYR A 48 -0.14 -18.26 3.65
N TYR A 49 -1.00 -17.81 2.73
CA TYR A 49 -0.90 -18.15 1.31
C TYR A 49 0.18 -17.35 0.56
N PHE A 50 0.50 -16.15 1.02
CA PHE A 50 1.44 -15.22 0.39
C PHE A 50 2.57 -14.84 1.36
N SER A 51 3.02 -15.79 2.20
CA SER A 51 3.99 -15.53 3.27
C SER A 51 5.28 -14.87 2.79
N GLU A 52 5.79 -15.21 1.60
CA GLU A 52 7.00 -14.61 1.04
C GLU A 52 6.74 -13.19 0.52
N GLU A 53 5.59 -12.96 -0.13
CA GLU A 53 5.16 -11.63 -0.55
C GLU A 53 4.87 -10.72 0.64
N MET A 54 4.29 -11.23 1.72
CA MET A 54 4.05 -10.46 2.95
C MET A 54 5.38 -10.06 3.61
N LYS A 55 6.35 -10.98 3.72
CA LYS A 55 7.72 -10.63 4.17
C LYS A 55 8.39 -9.59 3.28
N PHE A 56 8.14 -9.63 1.97
CA PHE A 56 8.62 -8.61 1.05
C PHE A 56 7.95 -7.26 1.30
N CYS A 57 6.63 -7.23 1.51
CA CYS A 57 5.88 -6.03 1.85
C CYS A 57 6.36 -5.42 3.16
N ASP A 58 6.56 -6.22 4.21
CA ASP A 58 7.03 -5.76 5.53
C ASP A 58 8.40 -5.07 5.44
N LYS A 59 9.34 -5.64 4.68
CA LYS A 59 10.66 -5.02 4.42
C LYS A 59 10.57 -3.71 3.66
N ASN A 60 9.53 -3.54 2.86
CA ASN A 60 9.34 -2.38 1.98
C ASN A 60 8.24 -1.43 2.49
N ILE A 61 7.84 -1.53 3.76
CA ILE A 61 6.78 -0.69 4.34
C ILE A 61 7.10 0.81 4.25
N TRP A 62 8.39 1.15 4.30
CA TRP A 62 8.91 2.51 4.11
C TRP A 62 8.55 3.11 2.74
N ILE A 63 8.31 2.27 1.71
CA ILE A 63 7.86 2.73 0.38
C ILE A 63 6.42 3.25 0.47
N VAL A 64 5.58 2.60 1.28
CA VAL A 64 4.17 2.96 1.45
C VAL A 64 4.03 4.12 2.42
N ASN A 65 4.85 4.18 3.47
CA ASN A 65 4.86 5.30 4.40
C ASN A 65 6.27 5.53 4.95
N PRO A 66 7.04 6.47 4.37
CA PRO A 66 8.40 6.76 4.84
C PRO A 66 8.44 7.56 6.15
N PHE A 67 7.29 8.01 6.66
CA PHE A 67 7.18 8.80 7.89
C PHE A 67 6.72 7.96 9.09
N GLN A 68 6.54 6.65 8.93
CA GLN A 68 6.25 5.73 10.02
C GLN A 68 7.52 5.36 10.79
N SER A 69 7.43 5.40 12.12
CA SER A 69 8.58 5.35 13.05
C SER A 69 9.24 3.98 13.24
N GLU A 70 8.88 2.96 12.45
CA GLU A 70 9.47 1.63 12.59
C GLU A 70 10.65 1.49 11.63
N VAL A 71 11.85 1.71 12.16
CA VAL A 71 13.12 1.44 11.46
C VAL A 71 13.28 -0.08 11.38
N VAL A 72 12.70 -0.67 10.34
CA VAL A 72 12.92 -2.06 9.94
C VAL A 72 14.19 -2.11 9.07
N ALA A 73 14.94 -3.21 9.12
CA ALA A 73 16.01 -3.46 8.14
C ALA A 73 15.41 -3.51 6.72
N THR A 74 15.54 -2.40 6.00
CA THR A 74 14.92 -2.13 4.70
C THR A 74 15.54 -2.96 3.55
N GLY A 75 16.77 -3.43 3.74
CA GLY A 75 17.53 -4.15 2.71
C GLY A 75 17.99 -3.25 1.55
N ILE A 76 17.92 -1.92 1.70
CA ILE A 76 18.46 -0.97 0.72
C ILE A 76 19.93 -0.65 1.01
N SER A 77 20.57 0.16 0.17
CA SER A 77 21.95 0.58 0.39
C SER A 77 22.06 1.51 1.60
N THR A 78 23.21 1.51 2.30
CA THR A 78 23.47 2.40 3.45
C THR A 78 23.14 3.87 3.17
N LYS A 79 23.52 4.38 1.98
CA LYS A 79 23.18 5.74 1.57
C LYS A 79 21.67 6.00 1.51
N ALA A 80 20.90 5.02 1.03
CA ALA A 80 19.45 5.15 0.94
C ALA A 80 18.79 5.03 2.32
N ASP A 81 19.37 4.25 3.25
CA ASP A 81 18.92 4.23 4.64
C ASP A 81 19.17 5.56 5.36
N GLU A 82 20.34 6.18 5.14
CA GLU A 82 20.64 7.54 5.66
C GLU A 82 19.64 8.56 5.10
N GLU A 83 19.39 8.54 3.79
CA GLU A 83 18.41 9.41 3.14
C GLU A 83 16.97 9.16 3.66
N LEU A 84 16.62 7.92 4.06
CA LEU A 84 15.31 7.60 4.63
C LEU A 84 15.12 8.21 6.01
N ILE A 85 16.17 8.19 6.84
CA ILE A 85 16.17 8.84 8.15
C ILE A 85 16.03 10.35 7.99
N ASP A 86 16.74 10.96 7.04
CA ASP A 86 16.61 12.39 6.78
C ASP A 86 15.21 12.75 6.25
N LEU A 87 14.66 11.92 5.35
CA LEU A 87 13.32 12.13 4.78
C LEU A 87 12.22 12.01 5.84
N SER A 88 12.34 11.07 6.79
CA SER A 88 11.30 10.84 7.81
C SER A 88 11.11 12.05 8.74
N GLU A 89 12.16 12.86 8.91
CA GLU A 89 12.18 14.12 9.66
C GLU A 89 11.88 15.36 8.78
N ASP A 90 11.79 15.21 7.45
CA ASP A 90 11.47 16.33 6.54
C ASP A 90 9.97 16.66 6.55
N TYR A 91 9.63 17.72 7.30
CA TYR A 91 8.27 18.21 7.42
C TYR A 91 7.66 18.70 6.09
N SER A 92 8.47 19.24 5.17
CA SER A 92 7.97 19.73 3.88
C SER A 92 7.49 18.57 3.01
N PHE A 93 8.24 17.48 2.96
CA PHE A 93 7.81 16.26 2.27
C PHE A 93 6.60 15.63 2.97
N LYS A 94 6.61 15.55 4.30
CA LYS A 94 5.50 15.02 5.11
C LYS A 94 4.19 15.73 4.84
N MET A 95 4.19 17.06 4.82
CA MET A 95 3.01 17.87 4.52
C MET A 95 2.46 17.70 3.10
N SER A 96 3.32 17.30 2.16
CA SER A 96 2.93 17.08 0.77
C SER A 96 2.56 15.63 0.45
N PHE A 97 2.82 14.69 1.37
CA PHE A 97 2.70 13.26 1.15
C PHE A 97 1.25 12.85 0.81
N ASP A 98 0.30 13.21 1.67
CA ASP A 98 -1.13 12.87 1.49
C ASP A 98 -1.77 13.55 0.27
N ARG A 99 -1.10 14.53 -0.33
CA ARG A 99 -1.57 15.29 -1.50
C ARG A 99 -1.07 14.71 -2.83
N LYS A 100 -0.21 13.69 -2.80
CA LYS A 100 0.40 13.09 -3.98
C LYS A 100 0.07 11.60 -4.05
N ARG A 101 -0.06 11.07 -5.26
CA ARG A 101 -0.03 9.62 -5.45
C ARG A 101 1.36 9.10 -5.08
N LEU A 102 1.45 7.85 -4.62
CA LEU A 102 2.69 7.27 -4.13
C LEU A 102 3.88 7.42 -5.10
N ILE A 103 3.67 7.09 -6.39
CA ILE A 103 4.71 7.24 -7.43
C ILE A 103 5.11 8.73 -7.61
N GLN A 104 4.14 9.65 -7.59
CA GLN A 104 4.41 11.08 -7.74
C GLN A 104 5.17 11.65 -6.53
N PHE A 105 4.87 11.15 -5.33
CA PHE A 105 5.62 11.49 -4.13
C PHE A 105 7.09 11.08 -4.30
N TRP A 106 7.36 9.81 -4.64
CA TRP A 106 8.73 9.33 -4.82
C TRP A 106 9.49 10.04 -5.94
N LEU A 107 8.81 10.41 -7.04
CA LEU A 107 9.40 11.25 -8.08
C LEU A 107 9.78 12.65 -7.56
N SER A 108 8.97 13.24 -6.67
CA SER A 108 9.27 14.56 -6.09
C SER A 108 10.43 14.52 -5.09
N VAL A 109 10.67 13.38 -4.45
CA VAL A 109 11.78 13.13 -3.52
C VAL A 109 13.11 12.96 -4.25
N GLN A 110 13.08 12.56 -5.53
CA GLN A 110 14.25 12.17 -6.32
C GLN A 110 15.37 13.21 -6.39
N ASN A 111 15.04 14.50 -6.41
CA ASN A 111 16.05 15.55 -6.49
C ASN A 111 16.83 15.73 -5.17
N THR A 112 16.17 15.51 -4.03
CA THR A 112 16.75 15.72 -2.70
C THR A 112 17.38 14.43 -2.17
N TYR A 113 16.70 13.30 -2.37
CA TYR A 113 17.08 11.98 -1.85
C TYR A 113 17.09 10.95 -3.01
N PRO A 114 18.07 11.05 -3.91
CA PRO A 114 18.08 10.28 -5.16
C PRO A 114 18.29 8.78 -4.94
N ALA A 115 19.08 8.36 -3.95
CA ALA A 115 19.35 6.94 -3.72
C ALA A 115 18.09 6.24 -3.19
N LEU A 116 17.41 6.87 -2.24
CA LEU A 116 16.17 6.40 -1.65
C LEU A 116 15.02 6.38 -2.67
N SER A 117 14.79 7.49 -3.35
CA SER A 117 13.74 7.59 -4.38
C SER A 117 13.93 6.55 -5.48
N THR A 118 15.18 6.34 -5.94
CA THR A 118 15.48 5.31 -6.94
C THR A 118 15.16 3.91 -6.43
N ALA A 119 15.46 3.60 -5.17
CA ALA A 119 15.12 2.30 -4.57
C ALA A 119 13.60 2.09 -4.52
N ALA A 120 12.83 3.10 -4.10
CA ALA A 120 11.37 3.03 -4.03
C ALA A 120 10.75 2.84 -5.43
N LEU A 121 11.18 3.67 -6.39
CA LEU A 121 10.66 3.65 -7.76
C LEU A 121 10.97 2.33 -8.46
N LYS A 122 12.11 1.68 -8.19
CA LYS A 122 12.40 0.34 -8.73
C LYS A 122 11.32 -0.65 -8.30
N VAL A 123 11.02 -0.76 -7.01
CA VAL A 123 10.00 -1.69 -6.51
C VAL A 123 8.62 -1.38 -7.10
N LEU A 124 8.22 -0.11 -7.12
CA LEU A 124 6.92 0.32 -7.64
C LEU A 124 6.79 0.03 -9.15
N LEU A 125 7.83 0.32 -9.93
CA LEU A 125 7.82 0.11 -11.39
C LEU A 125 7.88 -1.38 -11.75
N TYR A 126 8.69 -2.18 -11.05
CA TYR A 126 8.72 -3.64 -11.24
C TYR A 126 7.35 -4.28 -11.01
N PHE A 127 6.60 -3.82 -10.01
CA PHE A 127 5.23 -4.28 -9.77
C PHE A 127 4.31 -3.95 -10.95
N THR A 128 4.33 -2.70 -11.43
CA THR A 128 3.50 -2.31 -12.59
C THR A 128 3.85 -3.08 -13.86
N ALA A 129 5.14 -3.27 -14.14
CA ALA A 129 5.60 -3.99 -15.32
C ALA A 129 5.24 -5.48 -15.27
N SER A 130 5.43 -6.13 -14.12
CA SER A 130 5.09 -7.55 -13.94
C SER A 130 3.58 -7.81 -13.98
N TYR A 131 2.78 -6.96 -13.35
CA TYR A 131 1.32 -7.03 -13.43
C TYR A 131 0.82 -6.84 -14.86
N MET A 132 1.29 -5.80 -15.57
CA MET A 132 0.92 -5.56 -16.97
C MET A 132 1.33 -6.73 -17.87
N CYS A 133 2.49 -7.34 -17.63
CA CYS A 133 2.93 -8.55 -18.34
C CYS A 133 2.00 -9.74 -18.09
N LYS A 134 1.60 -9.99 -16.83
CA LYS A 134 0.62 -11.04 -16.49
C LYS A 134 -0.72 -10.83 -17.17
N ILE A 135 -1.24 -9.59 -17.17
CA ILE A 135 -2.48 -9.24 -17.87
C ILE A 135 -2.34 -9.47 -19.38
N GLY A 136 -1.23 -9.04 -19.98
CA GLY A 136 -0.94 -9.31 -21.39
C GLY A 136 -0.92 -10.81 -21.71
N PHE A 137 -0.29 -11.61 -20.85
CA PHE A 137 -0.24 -13.07 -21.01
C PHE A 137 -1.62 -13.72 -20.87
N LEU A 138 -2.42 -13.31 -19.89
CA LEU A 138 -3.80 -13.77 -19.72
C LEU A 138 -4.68 -13.40 -20.92
N ALA A 139 -4.52 -12.21 -21.50
CA ALA A 139 -5.24 -11.79 -22.70
C ALA A 139 -4.88 -12.70 -23.90
N VAL A 140 -3.60 -13.02 -24.10
CA VAL A 140 -3.15 -13.93 -25.16
C VAL A 140 -3.69 -15.35 -24.96
N ILE A 141 -3.68 -15.86 -23.72
CA ILE A 141 -4.30 -17.16 -23.40
C ILE A 141 -5.80 -17.13 -23.70
N GLY A 142 -6.50 -16.07 -23.28
CA GLY A 142 -7.94 -15.90 -23.52
C GLY A 142 -8.30 -15.84 -25.00
N ILE A 143 -7.42 -15.30 -25.85
CA ILE A 143 -7.57 -15.34 -27.31
C ILE A 143 -7.34 -16.77 -27.83
N LYS A 144 -6.34 -17.48 -27.29
CA LYS A 144 -5.98 -18.84 -27.73
C LYS A 144 -6.99 -19.92 -27.29
N THR A 145 -7.74 -19.71 -26.20
CA THR A 145 -8.78 -20.64 -25.72
C THR A 145 -10.17 -20.35 -26.31
N LYS A 146 -10.29 -19.35 -27.19
CA LYS A 146 -11.43 -19.16 -28.09
C LYS A 146 -10.99 -19.29 -29.56
N LEU A 147 -10.73 -20.53 -29.96
CA LEU A 147 -10.94 -21.09 -31.30
C LEU A 147 -11.19 -22.59 -31.18
#